data_AF-A0A443K0K6-F1
#
_entry.id   AF-A0A443K0K6-F1
#
_cell.length_a   1.000
_cell.length_b   1.000
_cell.length_c   1.000
_cell.angle_alpha   90.00
_cell.angle_beta   90.00
_cell.angle_gamma   90.00
#
_symmetry.space_group_name_H-M   'P 1'
#
loop_
_entity.id
_entity.type
_entity.pdbx_description
1 polymer ?
#
loop_
_entity_poly.entity_id
_entity_poly.type
_entity_poly.pdbx_seq_one_letter_code
_entity_poly.pdbx_strand_id
1 'polypeptide(L)'
;MVAAFPRRHRNDLAKSVVVSAAEEMIRHLRLQIAKLRREQYGHSAERHARLIEQLEMQLEDLETDLEQDRAKADAIVASKTTVAAFERRRPARKPFPEHLPRERVVVEAPTNCTCCGSARIVKMGEE
;
A
#
# COMPACT_ATOMS: atom_id res chain seq x y z
N MET A 1 -79.23 -38.47 -13.65
CA MET A 1 -78.44 -38.71 -14.88
C MET A 1 -77.02 -38.20 -14.67
N VAL A 2 -76.04 -39.08 -14.43
CA VAL A 2 -74.62 -38.68 -14.38
C VAL A 2 -74.15 -38.58 -15.82
N ALA A 3 -73.92 -37.38 -16.32
CA ALA A 3 -73.34 -37.20 -17.64
C ALA A 3 -71.98 -37.93 -17.69
N ALA A 4 -71.90 -39.02 -18.46
CA ALA A 4 -70.66 -39.74 -18.70
C ALA A 4 -69.76 -38.85 -19.58
N PHE A 5 -68.98 -37.98 -18.94
CA PHE A 5 -68.06 -37.08 -19.65
C PHE A 5 -67.09 -37.92 -20.50
N PRO A 6 -66.92 -37.62 -21.81
CA PRO A 6 -66.12 -38.44 -22.72
C PRO A 6 -64.69 -38.62 -22.22
N ARG A 7 -64.13 -39.83 -22.41
CA ARG A 7 -62.80 -40.24 -21.92
C ARG A 7 -61.68 -39.24 -22.26
N ARG A 8 -61.78 -38.53 -23.40
CA ARG A 8 -60.81 -37.48 -23.80
C ARG A 8 -60.72 -36.35 -22.78
N HIS A 9 -61.86 -35.80 -22.33
CA HIS A 9 -61.87 -34.70 -21.37
C HIS A 9 -61.32 -35.11 -19.99
N ARG A 10 -61.59 -36.35 -19.54
CA ARG A 10 -60.98 -36.86 -18.30
C ARG A 10 -59.46 -36.97 -18.43
N ASN A 11 -58.96 -37.43 -19.57
CA ASN A 11 -57.53 -37.47 -19.84
C ASN A 11 -56.93 -36.06 -19.93
N ASP A 12 -57.64 -35.10 -20.51
CA ASP A 12 -57.15 -33.73 -20.66
C ASP A 12 -57.11 -32.98 -19.33
N LEU A 13 -58.10 -33.19 -18.45
CA LEU A 13 -58.06 -32.73 -17.06
C LEU A 13 -56.95 -33.40 -16.24
N ALA A 14 -56.76 -34.72 -16.41
CA ALA A 14 -55.67 -35.41 -15.73
C ALA A 14 -54.30 -34.88 -16.17
N LYS A 15 -54.12 -34.62 -17.48
CA LYS A 15 -52.92 -33.97 -18.02
C LYS A 15 -52.73 -32.57 -17.46
N SER A 16 -53.77 -31.74 -17.38
CA SER A 16 -53.63 -30.37 -16.87
C SER A 16 -53.19 -30.34 -15.42
N VAL A 17 -53.68 -31.27 -14.59
CA VAL A 17 -53.28 -31.39 -13.17
C VAL A 17 -51.81 -31.82 -13.04
N VAL A 18 -51.35 -32.75 -13.87
CA VAL A 18 -49.94 -33.17 -13.89
C VAL A 18 -49.03 -32.02 -14.34
N VAL A 19 -49.44 -31.27 -15.36
CA VAL A 19 -48.68 -30.11 -15.85
C VAL A 19 -48.61 -29.02 -14.78
N SER A 20 -49.72 -28.68 -14.11
CA SER A 20 -49.70 -27.67 -13.05
C SER A 20 -48.82 -28.08 -11.86
N ALA A 21 -48.87 -29.35 -11.45
CA ALA A 21 -48.00 -29.86 -10.39
C ALA A 21 -46.51 -29.81 -10.78
N ALA A 22 -46.18 -30.12 -12.03
CA ALA A 22 -44.82 -29.99 -12.55
C ALA A 22 -44.37 -28.52 -12.60
N GLU A 23 -45.23 -27.59 -13.01
CA GLU A 23 -44.94 -26.16 -13.00
C GLU A 23 -44.68 -25.62 -11.59
N GLU A 24 -45.46 -26.03 -10.60
CA GLU A 24 -45.26 -25.68 -9.20
C GLU A 24 -43.91 -26.19 -8.69
N MET A 25 -43.56 -27.45 -9.00
CA MET A 25 -42.28 -28.02 -8.64
C MET A 25 -41.11 -27.29 -9.33
N ILE A 26 -41.25 -26.93 -10.62
CA ILE A 26 -40.25 -26.13 -11.33
C ILE A 26 -40.09 -24.75 -10.68
N ARG A 27 -41.19 -24.08 -10.31
CA ARG A 27 -41.14 -22.78 -9.62
C ARG A 27 -40.43 -22.91 -8.27
N HIS A 28 -40.77 -23.93 -7.48
CA HIS A 28 -40.15 -24.19 -6.19
C HIS A 28 -38.63 -24.41 -6.32
N LEU A 29 -38.22 -25.30 -7.22
CA LEU A 29 -36.81 -25.62 -7.43
C LEU A 29 -36.03 -24.41 -7.99
N ARG A 30 -36.63 -23.62 -8.90
CA ARG A 30 -36.01 -22.37 -9.39
C ARG A 30 -35.77 -21.37 -8.25
N LEU A 31 -36.73 -21.23 -7.33
CA LEU A 31 -36.59 -20.37 -6.16
C LEU A 31 -35.47 -20.86 -5.24
N GLN A 32 -35.39 -22.17 -4.99
CA GLN A 32 -34.29 -22.76 -4.19
C GLN A 32 -32.92 -22.52 -4.82
N ILE A 33 -32.78 -22.74 -6.13
CA ILE A 33 -31.53 -22.48 -6.85
C ILE A 33 -31.15 -21.00 -6.76
N ALA A 34 -32.11 -20.08 -6.93
CA ALA A 34 -31.86 -18.65 -6.81
C ALA A 34 -31.38 -18.26 -5.40
N LYS A 35 -31.97 -18.86 -4.36
CA LYS A 35 -31.56 -18.65 -2.96
C LYS A 35 -30.13 -19.14 -2.73
N LEU A 36 -29.84 -20.38 -3.11
CA LEU A 36 -28.51 -20.97 -2.97
C LEU A 36 -27.44 -20.18 -3.71
N ARG A 37 -27.75 -19.66 -4.92
CA ARG A 37 -26.82 -18.79 -5.67
C ARG A 37 -26.55 -17.47 -4.96
N ARG A 38 -27.56 -16.85 -4.33
CA ARG A 38 -27.35 -15.61 -3.54
C ARG A 38 -26.52 -15.88 -2.29
N GLU A 39 -26.73 -17.00 -1.62
CA GLU A 39 -25.91 -17.40 -0.46
C GLU A 39 -24.45 -17.68 -0.86
N GLN A 40 -24.25 -18.39 -1.97
CA GLN A 40 -22.91 -18.74 -2.46
C GLN A 40 -22.13 -17.54 -3.02
N TYR A 41 -22.78 -16.72 -3.84
CA TYR A 41 -22.09 -15.65 -4.59
C TYR A 41 -22.46 -14.24 -4.16
N GLY A 42 -23.65 -14.01 -3.60
CA GLY A 42 -24.12 -12.67 -3.25
C GLY A 42 -23.27 -12.02 -2.15
N HIS A 43 -23.08 -12.71 -1.03
CA HIS A 43 -22.23 -12.20 0.06
C HIS A 43 -20.78 -11.95 -0.38
N SER A 44 -20.22 -12.84 -1.22
CA SER A 44 -18.87 -12.67 -1.75
C SER A 44 -18.78 -11.52 -2.75
N ALA A 45 -19.79 -11.33 -3.60
CA ALA A 45 -19.83 -10.25 -4.58
C ALA A 45 -19.93 -8.88 -3.89
N GLU A 46 -20.78 -8.74 -2.87
CA GLU A 46 -20.87 -7.52 -2.07
C GLU A 46 -19.56 -7.22 -1.34
N ARG A 47 -18.91 -8.25 -0.76
CA ARG A 47 -17.61 -8.09 -0.11
C ARG A 47 -16.52 -7.68 -1.09
N HIS A 48 -16.44 -8.30 -2.26
CA HIS A 48 -15.46 -7.96 -3.28
C HIS A 48 -15.69 -6.56 -3.84
N ALA A 49 -16.93 -6.14 -4.06
CA ALA A 49 -17.25 -4.78 -4.50
C ALA A 49 -16.71 -3.74 -3.49
N ARG A 50 -16.99 -3.93 -2.20
CA ARG A 50 -16.44 -3.04 -1.15
C ARG A 50 -14.92 -3.05 -1.08
N LEU A 51 -14.29 -4.21 -1.28
CA LEU A 51 -12.84 -4.32 -1.29
C LEU A 51 -12.23 -3.61 -2.50
N ILE A 52 -12.88 -3.70 -3.67
CA ILE A 52 -12.46 -2.98 -4.88
C ILE A 52 -12.55 -1.48 -4.64
N GLU A 53 -13.68 -0.97 -4.14
CA GLU A 53 -13.85 0.45 -3.80
C GLU A 53 -12.75 0.94 -2.84
N GLN A 54 -12.41 0.14 -1.82
CA GLN A 54 -11.34 0.46 -0.89
C GLN A 54 -9.96 0.48 -1.57
N LEU A 55 -9.66 -0.48 -2.44
CA LEU A 55 -8.38 -0.55 -3.16
C LEU A 55 -8.25 0.58 -4.20
N GLU A 56 -9.34 0.96 -4.85
CA GLU A 56 -9.40 2.09 -5.79
C GLU A 56 -9.07 3.41 -5.06
N MET A 57 -9.71 3.67 -3.92
CA MET A 57 -9.39 4.84 -3.09
C MET A 57 -7.93 4.87 -2.64
N GLN A 58 -7.38 3.74 -2.20
CA GLN A 58 -5.96 3.65 -1.80
C GLN A 58 -5.01 3.90 -2.98
N LEU A 59 -5.39 3.46 -4.18
CA LEU A 59 -4.61 3.69 -5.38
C LEU A 59 -4.62 5.17 -5.77
N GLU A 60 -5.77 5.83 -5.72
CA GLU A 60 -5.91 7.27 -5.96
C GLU A 60 -5.05 8.11 -4.99
N ASP A 61 -5.06 7.77 -3.70
CA ASP A 61 -4.22 8.44 -2.69
C ASP A 61 -2.73 8.33 -3.06
N LEU A 62 -2.27 7.12 -3.39
CA LEU A 62 -0.87 6.87 -3.75
C LEU A 62 -0.46 7.54 -5.07
N GLU A 63 -1.34 7.54 -6.06
CA GLU A 63 -1.11 8.25 -7.33
C GLU A 63 -0.95 9.75 -7.10
N THR A 64 -1.83 10.33 -6.27
CA THR A 64 -1.77 11.74 -5.89
C THR A 64 -0.46 12.07 -5.17
N ASP A 65 -0.05 11.25 -4.20
CA ASP A 65 1.22 11.43 -3.49
C ASP A 65 2.42 11.37 -4.45
N LEU A 66 2.43 10.41 -5.38
CA LEU A 66 3.47 10.29 -6.40
C LEU A 66 3.52 11.52 -7.32
N GLU A 67 2.37 12.05 -7.73
CA GLU A 67 2.30 13.27 -8.54
C GLU A 67 2.83 14.49 -7.77
N GLN A 68 2.46 14.63 -6.50
CA GLN A 68 2.99 15.69 -5.64
C GLN A 68 4.51 15.59 -5.49
N ASP A 69 5.03 14.39 -5.28
CA ASP A 69 6.46 14.17 -5.13
C ASP A 69 7.24 14.40 -6.42
N ARG A 70 6.67 14.04 -7.58
CA ARG A 70 7.22 14.41 -8.90
C ARG A 70 7.29 15.93 -9.06
N ALA A 71 6.20 16.65 -8.75
CA ALA A 71 6.18 18.11 -8.82
C ALA A 71 7.21 18.75 -7.89
N LYS A 72 7.37 18.23 -6.66
CA LYS A 72 8.43 18.67 -5.73
C LYS A 72 9.82 18.42 -6.30
N ALA A 73 10.07 17.24 -6.86
CA ALA A 73 11.35 16.89 -7.46
C ALA A 73 11.69 17.81 -8.64
N ASP A 74 10.72 18.08 -9.52
CA ASP A 74 10.87 18.99 -10.66
C ASP A 74 11.15 20.43 -10.19
N ALA A 75 10.45 20.90 -9.16
CA ALA A 75 10.70 22.20 -8.56
C ALA A 75 12.13 22.30 -7.97
N ILE A 76 12.60 21.24 -7.30
CA ILE A 76 13.98 21.16 -6.80
C ILE A 76 14.97 21.23 -7.97
N VAL A 77 14.75 20.49 -9.05
CA VAL A 77 15.61 20.53 -10.25
C VAL A 77 15.61 21.92 -10.88
N ALA A 78 14.44 22.55 -11.05
CA ALA A 78 14.33 23.90 -11.61
C ALA A 78 15.01 24.97 -10.74
N SER A 79 15.01 24.80 -9.41
CA SER A 79 15.70 25.71 -8.48
C SER A 79 17.22 25.53 -8.43
N LYS A 80 17.76 24.41 -8.95
CA LYS A 80 19.20 24.17 -8.97
C LYS A 80 19.86 25.02 -10.04
N THR A 81 20.75 25.90 -9.62
CA THR A 81 21.69 26.56 -10.54
C THR A 81 22.73 25.54 -11.02
N THR A 82 22.82 25.35 -12.34
CA THR A 82 23.84 24.50 -12.95
C THR A 82 25.19 25.18 -12.85
N VAL A 83 26.02 24.74 -11.90
CA VAL A 83 27.40 25.21 -11.77
C VAL A 83 28.33 24.27 -12.54
N ALA A 84 29.17 24.83 -13.41
CA ALA A 84 30.17 24.03 -14.13
C ALA A 84 31.10 23.31 -13.14
N ALA A 85 31.34 22.03 -13.38
CA ALA A 85 32.30 21.27 -12.60
C ALA A 85 33.70 21.88 -12.80
N PHE A 86 34.32 22.34 -11.71
CA PHE A 86 35.68 22.82 -11.70
C PHE A 86 36.47 22.16 -10.57
N GLU A 87 37.75 21.92 -10.80
CA GLU A 87 38.64 21.39 -9.75
C GLU A 87 38.84 22.46 -8.66
N ARG A 88 38.24 22.21 -7.49
CA ARG A 88 38.47 23.03 -6.30
C ARG A 88 39.89 22.78 -5.81
N ARG A 89 40.75 23.79 -5.92
CA ARG A 89 42.07 23.75 -5.26
C ARG A 89 41.88 23.62 -3.76
N ARG A 90 42.58 22.65 -3.15
CA ARG A 90 42.61 22.48 -1.70
C ARG A 90 43.10 23.79 -1.07
N PRO A 91 42.34 24.42 -0.15
CA PRO A 91 42.81 25.62 0.50
C PRO A 91 44.08 25.29 1.28
N ALA A 92 45.21 25.81 0.82
CA ALA A 92 46.46 25.76 1.57
C ALA A 92 46.34 26.77 2.71
N ARG A 93 46.50 26.30 3.96
CA ARG A 93 46.65 27.21 5.09
C ARG A 93 47.90 28.05 4.83
N LYS A 94 47.75 29.37 4.77
CA LYS A 94 48.92 30.26 4.72
C LYS A 94 49.78 29.95 5.96
N PRO A 95 51.11 29.82 5.80
CA PRO A 95 51.98 29.70 6.95
C PRO A 95 51.77 30.92 7.85
N PHE A 96 51.78 30.69 9.16
CA PHE A 96 51.60 31.74 10.16
C PHE A 96 52.72 32.79 9.99
N PRO A 97 52.42 34.11 10.03
CA PRO A 97 53.42 35.14 9.75
C PRO A 97 54.62 35.09 10.71
N GLU A 98 55.82 35.37 10.18
CA GLU A 98 57.08 35.27 10.94
C GLU A 98 57.20 36.29 12.09
N HIS A 99 56.52 37.42 11.97
CA HIS A 99 56.57 38.50 12.96
C HIS A 99 55.64 38.28 14.17
N LEU A 100 54.79 37.24 14.15
CA LEU A 100 53.99 36.92 15.33
C LEU A 100 54.80 36.03 16.28
N PRO A 101 54.82 36.36 17.59
CA PRO A 101 55.46 35.51 18.59
C PRO A 101 54.80 34.13 18.59
N ARG A 102 55.62 33.08 18.54
CA ARG A 102 55.17 31.68 18.62
C ARG A 102 55.22 31.22 20.07
N GLU A 103 54.07 31.01 20.68
CA GLU A 103 53.97 30.37 21.99
C GLU A 103 53.48 28.92 21.82
N ARG A 104 54.22 27.96 22.39
CA ARG A 104 53.78 26.57 22.48
C ARG A 104 53.18 26.35 23.86
N VAL A 105 51.87 26.27 23.94
CA VAL A 105 51.16 25.80 25.14
C VAL A 105 50.97 24.29 25.01
N VAL A 106 51.64 23.53 25.87
CA VAL A 106 51.39 22.09 26.00
C VAL A 106 50.28 21.92 27.03
N VAL A 107 49.12 21.46 26.57
CA VAL A 107 48.03 21.05 27.46
C VAL A 107 48.26 19.58 27.82
N GLU A 108 48.41 19.29 29.10
CA GLU A 108 48.57 17.91 29.56
C GLU A 108 47.31 17.10 29.24
N ALA A 109 47.50 15.84 28.87
CA ALA A 109 46.39 14.94 28.65
C ALA A 109 45.67 14.70 29.99
N PRO A 110 44.33 14.64 30.01
CA PRO A 110 43.60 14.31 31.22
C PRO A 110 43.99 12.90 31.68
N THR A 111 44.02 12.67 32.99
CA THR A 111 44.32 11.35 33.58
C THR A 111 43.15 10.37 33.44
N ASN A 112 41.95 10.89 33.17
CA ASN A 112 40.73 10.11 32.97
C ASN A 112 39.94 10.59 31.75
N CYS A 113 39.30 9.65 31.07
CA CYS A 113 38.46 9.98 29.93
C CYS A 113 37.20 10.71 30.41
N THR A 114 36.93 11.90 29.90
CA THR A 114 35.73 12.67 30.24
C THR A 114 34.43 12.02 29.75
N CYS A 115 34.51 11.05 28.82
CA CYS A 115 33.36 10.31 28.30
C CYS A 115 33.02 9.07 29.12
N CYS A 116 34.02 8.31 29.59
CA CYS A 116 33.80 7.01 30.23
C CYS A 116 34.53 6.80 31.57
N GLY A 117 35.27 7.80 32.07
CA GLY A 117 35.96 7.77 33.35
C GLY A 117 37.18 6.84 33.41
N SER A 118 37.56 6.19 32.30
CA SER A 118 38.68 5.26 32.27
C SER A 118 40.02 5.97 32.43
N ALA A 119 40.96 5.35 33.16
CA ALA A 119 42.34 5.82 33.30
C ALA A 119 43.28 5.31 32.20
N ARG A 120 42.76 4.53 31.24
CA ARG A 120 43.54 3.97 30.12
C ARG A 120 43.55 4.95 28.95
N ILE A 121 44.28 6.05 29.11
CA ILE A 121 44.55 7.00 28.03
C ILE A 121 45.98 6.76 27.56
N VAL A 122 46.11 6.23 26.35
CA VAL A 122 47.40 6.06 25.66
C VAL A 122 47.61 7.18 24.66
N LYS A 123 48.87 7.53 24.44
CA LYS A 123 49.23 8.50 23.42
C LYS A 123 48.91 7.91 22.04
N MET A 124 48.30 8.70 21.18
CA MET A 124 48.01 8.29 19.80
C MET A 124 49.30 7.80 19.10
N GLY A 125 49.35 6.51 18.77
CA GLY A 125 50.49 5.86 18.08
C GLY A 125 51.36 4.94 18.95
N GLU A 126 51.05 4.78 20.23
CA GLU A 126 51.69 3.83 21.15
C GLU A 126 50.60 2.87 21.68
N GLU A 127 50.89 1.55 21.74
CA GLU A 127 49.96 0.52 22.24
C GLU A 127 49.79 0.56 23.77
#